data_AF-A0A2H6GT03-F1
#
_entry.id   AF-A0A2H6GT03-F1
#
_cell.length_a   1.000
_cell.length_b   1.000
_cell.length_c   1.000
_cell.angle_alpha   90.00
_cell.angle_beta   90.00
_cell.angle_gamma   90.00
#
_symmetry.space_group_name_H-M   'P 1'
#
loop_
_entity.id
_entity.type
_entity.pdbx_description
1 polymer ?
#
loop_
_entity_poly.entity_id
_entity_poly.type
_entity_poly.pdbx_seq_one_letter_code
_entity_poly.pdbx_strand_id
1 'polypeptide(L)' 'MKKYINKLSKTSKYSYYLVIPKEIIDKYGWKEKQKLVVKDKGRGKLEIHDWRRK' A
#
# COMPACT_ATOMS: atom_id res chain seq x y z
N MET A 1 -18.17 -0.17 3.79
CA MET A 1 -16.74 -0.56 3.67
C MET A 1 -16.40 -0.65 2.19
N LYS A 2 -15.52 0.20 1.65
CA LYS A 2 -15.19 0.17 0.22
C LYS A 2 -14.15 -0.92 -0.04
N LYS A 3 -14.43 -1.79 -1.02
CA LYS A 3 -13.52 -2.86 -1.48
C LYS A 3 -13.03 -2.48 -2.87
N TYR A 4 -11.73 -2.44 -3.06
CA TYR A 4 -11.11 -2.24 -4.38
C TYR A 4 -10.43 -3.55 -4.79
N ILE A 5 -10.64 -3.96 -6.04
CA ILE A 5 -10.03 -5.15 -6.61
C ILE A 5 -9.14 -4.67 -7.75
N ASN A 6 -7.82 -4.72 -7.52
CA ASN A 6 -6.81 -4.31 -8.50
C ASN A 6 -5.90 -5.49 -8.82
N LYS A 7 -5.39 -5.53 -10.05
CA LYS A 7 -4.37 -6.50 -10.47
C LYS A 7 -3.02 -6.11 -9.85
N LEU A 8 -2.26 -7.12 -9.42
CA LEU A 8 -0.87 -6.95 -9.03
C LEU A 8 -0.02 -6.80 -10.30
N SER A 9 0.70 -5.69 -10.40
CA SER A 9 1.55 -5.38 -11.55
C SER A 9 3.02 -5.56 -11.20
N LYS A 10 3.82 -6.04 -12.14
CA LYS A 10 5.26 -6.23 -11.96
C LYS A 10 5.98 -4.93 -12.31
N THR A 11 6.86 -4.43 -11.43
CA THR A 11 7.73 -3.28 -11.73
C THR A 11 9.16 -3.68 -12.07
N SER A 12 9.66 -4.80 -11.53
CA SER A 12 11.04 -5.27 -11.77
C SER A 12 11.11 -6.80 -11.64
N LYS A 13 12.32 -7.38 -11.74
CA LYS A 13 12.53 -8.84 -11.62
C LYS A 13 11.90 -9.42 -10.34
N TYR A 14 11.96 -8.70 -9.23
CA TYR A 14 11.51 -9.17 -7.90
C TYR A 14 10.55 -8.21 -7.19
N SER A 15 10.08 -7.15 -7.87
CA SER A 15 9.23 -6.14 -7.26
C SER A 15 7.90 -6.03 -7.99
N TYR A 16 6.84 -5.92 -7.20
CA TYR A 16 5.47 -5.74 -7.67
C TYR A 16 4.86 -4.52 -6.99
N TYR A 17 3.82 -3.97 -7.60
CA TYR A 17 3.05 -2.86 -7.04
C TYR A 17 1.56 -3.06 -7.27
N LEU A 18 0.77 -2.44 -6.40
CA LEU A 18 -0.68 -2.30 -6.54
C LEU A 18 -1.00 -0.83 -6.68
N VAL A 19 -1.96 -0.52 -7.54
CA VAL A 19 -2.50 0.83 -7.62
C VAL A 19 -3.37 1.05 -6.38
N ILE A 20 -2.99 2.00 -5.54
CA ILE A 20 -3.79 2.44 -4.40
C ILE A 20 -4.73 3.55 -4.91
N PRO A 21 -6.05 3.38 -4.82
CA PRO A 21 -7.02 4.40 -5.22
C PRO A 21 -6.76 5.73 -4.50
N LYS A 22 -6.93 6.83 -5.23
CA LYS A 22 -6.72 8.20 -4.71
C LYS A 22 -7.52 8.49 -3.43
N GLU A 23 -8.74 7.96 -3.33
CA GLU A 23 -9.60 8.09 -2.16
C GLU A 23 -8.95 7.58 -0.86
N ILE A 24 -8.09 6.54 -0.93
CA ILE A 24 -7.36 6.01 0.22
C ILE A 24 -6.19 6.94 0.58
N ILE A 25 -5.49 7.44 -0.43
CA ILE A 25 -4.38 8.38 -0.28
C ILE A 25 -4.86 9.65 0.42
N ASP A 26 -5.95 10.23 -0.09
CA ASP A 26 -6.56 11.46 0.45
C ASP A 26 -7.09 11.22 1.88
N LYS A 27 -7.75 10.08 2.13
CA LYS A 27 -8.27 9.72 3.46
C LYS A 27 -7.16 9.66 4.53
N TYR A 28 -5.99 9.14 4.19
CA TYR A 28 -4.87 9.02 5.13
C TYR A 28 -3.88 10.19 5.04
N GLY A 29 -4.12 11.17 4.17
CA GLY A 29 -3.22 12.30 3.96
C GLY A 29 -1.84 11.89 3.45
N TRP A 30 -1.75 10.74 2.78
CA TRP A 30 -0.50 10.18 2.29
C TRP A 30 0.06 11.01 1.14
N LYS A 31 1.35 11.29 1.16
CA LYS A 31 2.05 12.08 0.15
C LYS A 31 2.92 11.22 -0.75
N GLU A 32 3.16 11.70 -1.96
CA GLU A 32 4.13 11.07 -2.86
C GLU A 32 5.52 10.97 -2.19
N LYS A 33 6.25 9.89 -2.47
CA LYS A 33 7.62 9.63 -1.96
C LYS A 33 7.77 9.54 -0.44
N GLN A 34 6.68 9.59 0.33
CA GLN A 34 6.74 9.37 1.77
C GLN A 34 7.06 7.89 2.08
N LYS A 35 7.59 7.63 3.27
CA LYS A 35 7.89 6.28 3.73
C LYS A 35 6.64 5.64 4.36
N LEU A 36 6.34 4.43 3.93
CA LEU A 36 5.29 3.59 4.49
C LEU A 36 5.88 2.27 4.95
N VAL A 37 5.26 1.65 5.93
CA VAL A 37 5.59 0.29 6.37
C VAL A 37 4.67 -0.67 5.65
N VAL A 38 5.24 -1.71 5.04
CA VAL A 38 4.49 -2.85 4.51
C VAL A 38 4.76 -4.02 5.45
N LYS A 39 3.73 -4.46 6.18
CA LYS A 39 3.81 -5.55 7.14
C LYS A 39 3.00 -6.74 6.66
N ASP A 40 3.68 -7.88 6.53
CA ASP A 40 3.02 -9.16 6.29
C ASP A 40 2.33 -9.64 7.57
N LYS A 41 1.02 -9.94 7.48
CA LYS A 41 0.23 -10.53 8.57
C LYS A 41 -0.05 -12.02 8.34
N GLY A 42 0.45 -12.59 7.24
CA GLY A 42 0.17 -13.94 6.79
C GLY A 42 -1.26 -14.10 6.25
N ARG A 43 -1.60 -15.32 5.87
CA ARG A 43 -2.95 -15.71 5.39
C ARG A 43 -3.46 -14.82 4.24
N GLY A 44 -2.55 -14.36 3.38
CA GLY A 44 -2.86 -13.48 2.26
C GLY A 44 -3.23 -12.05 2.65
N LYS A 45 -2.82 -11.58 3.84
CA LYS A 45 -3.11 -10.22 4.32
C LYS A 45 -1.83 -9.40 4.46
N LEU A 46 -1.82 -8.23 3.82
CA LEU A 46 -0.80 -7.20 3.98
C LEU A 46 -1.42 -5.99 4.68
N GLU A 47 -0.69 -5.42 5.63
CA GLU A 47 -1.04 -4.16 6.27
C GLU A 47 -0.06 -3.07 5.83
N ILE A 48 -0.59 -1.92 5.42
CA ILE A 48 0.21 -0.75 5.05
C ILE A 48 -0.16 0.39 6.00
N HIS A 49 0.83 0.97 6.67
CA HIS A 49 0.62 2.10 7.58
C HIS A 49 1.78 3.09 7.52
N ASP A 50 1.58 4.29 8.08
CA ASP A 50 2.60 5.34 8.12
C ASP A 50 3.85 4.92 8.89
N TRP A 51 5.00 5.24 8.32
CA TRP A 51 6.26 5.10 9.03
C TRP A 51 6.46 6.26 10.00
N ARG A 52 6.28 6.00 11.30
CA ARG A 52 6.58 6.96 12.37
C ARG A 52 7.95 6.66 12.94
N ARG A 53 8.85 7.66 12.93
CA ARG A 53 10.09 7.61 13.71
C ARG A 53 9.71 7.68 15.18
N LYS A 54 10.19 6.71 15.95
CA LYS A 54 10.09 6.71 17.41
C LYS A 54 11.11 7.68 17.98
#